data_AF-A0AB38PY91-F1
#
_entry.id   AF-A0AB38PY91-F1
#
_cell.length_a   1.000
_cell.length_b   1.000
_cell.length_c   1.000
_cell.angle_alpha   90.00
_cell.angle_beta   90.00
_cell.angle_gamma   90.00
#
_symmetry.space_group_name_H-M   'P 1'
#
loop_
_entity.id
_entity.type
_entity.pdbx_description
1 polymer ?
#
loop_
_entity_poly.entity_id
_entity_poly.type
_entity_poly.pdbx_seq_one_letter_code
_entity_poly.pdbx_strand_id
1 'polypeptide(L)' 'MANGYKKDEIINKLENLKDISTLYKEDFINYRGDTIDTKEKYTEVIAEWLIKKLKQKRKLCFVQIAEKKLKRG' A
#
# COMPACT_ATOMS: atom_id res chain seq x y z
N MET A 1 19.66 17.72 11.96
CA MET A 1 18.82 17.82 10.75
C MET A 1 17.79 16.70 10.82
N ALA A 2 16.49 17.00 10.69
CA ALA A 2 15.46 15.99 10.85
C ALA A 2 15.50 15.01 9.67
N ASN A 3 16.06 13.81 9.90
CA ASN A 3 16.14 12.69 8.96
C ASN A 3 14.76 12.03 8.79
N GLY A 4 13.78 12.76 8.26
CA GLY A 4 12.47 12.21 7.93
C GLY A 4 12.42 11.67 6.50
N TYR A 5 11.42 10.85 6.20
CA TYR A 5 11.15 10.31 4.87
C TYR A 5 10.08 11.11 4.14
N LYS A 6 10.18 11.15 2.81
CA LYS A 6 9.10 11.66 1.95
C LYS A 6 7.97 10.64 1.80
N LYS A 7 6.78 11.12 1.44
CA LYS A 7 5.64 10.25 1.09
C LYS A 7 6.02 9.21 0.04
N ASP A 8 6.65 9.65 -1.04
CA ASP A 8 7.04 8.79 -2.16
C ASP A 8 8.07 7.72 -1.76
N GLU A 9 8.98 8.04 -0.83
CA GLU A 9 9.97 7.07 -0.34
C GLU A 9 9.31 5.93 0.46
N ILE A 10 8.30 6.26 1.27
CA ILE A 10 7.52 5.26 2.02
C ILE A 10 6.72 4.37 1.05
N ILE A 11 6.11 4.98 0.03
CA ILE A 11 5.38 4.22 -1.00
C ILE A 11 6.33 3.31 -1.77
N ASN A 12 7.50 3.79 -2.18
CA ASN A 12 8.49 2.96 -2.87
C ASN A 12 8.95 1.76 -2.02
N LYS A 13 9.12 1.94 -0.70
CA LYS A 13 9.40 0.81 0.20
C LYS A 13 8.26 -0.21 0.21
N LEU A 14 7.01 0.24 0.26
CA LEU A 14 5.83 -0.63 0.20
C LEU A 14 5.71 -1.38 -1.14
N GLU A 15 6.02 -0.73 -2.27
CA GLU A 15 5.94 -1.37 -3.59
C GLU A 15 7.04 -2.42 -3.80
N ASN A 16 8.19 -2.27 -3.14
CA ASN A 16 9.29 -3.24 -3.16
C ASN A 16 9.06 -4.46 -2.26
N LEU A 17 7.95 -4.52 -1.52
CA LEU A 17 7.62 -5.69 -0.72
C LEU A 17 7.31 -6.88 -1.63
N LYS A 18 8.07 -7.98 -1.43
CA LYS A 18 7.83 -9.25 -2.12
C LYS A 18 6.48 -9.85 -1.76
N ASP A 19 6.12 -9.79 -0.47
CA ASP A 19 4.87 -10.32 0.05
C ASP A 19 4.27 -9.37 1.09
N ILE A 20 2.98 -9.08 0.96
CA ILE A 20 2.30 -8.15 1.88
C ILE A 20 2.17 -8.73 3.30
N SER A 21 2.19 -10.05 3.45
CA SER A 21 2.16 -10.72 4.75
C SER A 21 3.42 -10.49 5.55
N THR A 22 4.55 -10.10 4.93
CA THR A 22 5.78 -9.77 5.66
C THR A 22 5.88 -8.32 6.08
N LEU A 23 4.86 -7.49 5.79
CA LEU A 23 4.86 -6.06 6.11
C LEU A 23 5.16 -5.75 7.58
N TYR A 24 4.65 -6.57 8.51
CA TYR A 24 4.87 -6.37 9.96
C TYR A 24 6.34 -6.54 10.39
N LYS A 25 7.18 -7.13 9.53
CA LYS A 25 8.62 -7.32 9.77
C LYS A 25 9.46 -6.12 9.33
N GLU A 26 8.89 -5.22 8.55
CA GLU A 26 9.63 -4.09 8.00
C GLU A 26 9.79 -2.97 9.02
N ASP A 27 11.01 -2.43 9.15
CA ASP A 27 11.31 -1.41 10.15
C ASP A 27 10.49 -0.12 9.96
N PHE A 28 10.17 0.22 8.71
CA PHE A 28 9.48 1.47 8.38
C PHE A 28 8.03 1.55 8.88
N ILE A 29 7.41 0.42 9.25
CA ILE A 29 6.07 0.42 9.84
C ILE A 29 6.04 1.07 11.23
N ASN A 30 7.20 1.09 11.91
CA ASN A 30 7.36 1.66 13.24
C ASN A 30 7.76 3.14 13.22
N TYR A 31 7.87 3.75 12.04
CA TYR A 31 8.21 5.16 11.93
C TYR A 31 7.11 6.03 12.54
N ARG A 32 7.55 7.00 13.35
CA ARG A 32 6.68 7.97 14.02
C ARG A 32 6.90 9.36 13.44
N GLY A 33 5.83 10.15 13.43
CA GLY A 33 5.84 11.51 12.93
C GLY A 33 5.31 11.60 11.50
N ASP A 34 5.68 12.70 10.86
CA ASP A 34 5.11 13.13 9.61
C ASP A 34 6.15 13.11 8.49
N THR A 35 5.67 12.94 7.26
CA THR A 35 6.49 13.05 6.06
C THR A 35 7.11 14.45 5.97
N ILE A 36 8.31 14.53 5.40
CA ILE A 36 9.00 15.81 5.32
C ILE A 36 8.31 16.79 4.36
N ASP A 37 7.72 16.26 3.29
CA ASP A 37 7.14 16.99 2.17
C ASP A 37 5.66 17.32 2.35
N THR A 38 4.81 16.33 2.62
CA THR A 38 3.36 16.55 2.74
C THR A 38 2.90 16.81 4.17
N LYS A 39 3.76 16.57 5.18
CA LYS A 39 3.39 16.60 6.60
C LYS A 39 2.26 15.62 6.96
N GLU A 40 2.06 14.59 6.14
CA GLU A 40 1.13 13.50 6.45
C GLU A 40 1.79 12.53 7.41
N LYS A 41 1.03 11.96 8.33
CA LYS A 41 1.56 10.91 9.22
C LYS A 41 2.00 9.71 8.40
N TYR A 42 3.16 9.14 8.71
CA TYR A 42 3.63 7.92 8.03
C TYR A 42 2.58 6.80 8.06
N THR A 43 1.87 6.65 9.19
CA THR A 43 0.80 5.66 9.34
C THR A 43 -0.38 5.90 8.39
N GLU A 44 -0.71 7.16 8.10
CA GLU A 44 -1.80 7.50 7.17
C GLU A 44 -1.42 7.19 5.73
N VAL A 45 -0.19 7.55 5.33
CA VAL A 45 0.37 7.21 4.01
C VAL A 45 0.35 5.70 3.77
N ILE A 46 0.81 4.91 4.76
CA ILE A 46 0.81 3.45 4.67
C ILE A 46 -0.63 2.90 4.60
N ALA A 47 -1.53 3.36 5.45
CA ALA A 47 -2.92 2.90 5.48
C ALA A 47 -3.68 3.19 4.18
N GLU A 48 -3.51 4.40 3.62
CA GLU A 48 -4.11 4.79 2.34
C GLU A 48 -3.65 3.87 1.21
N TRP A 49 -2.35 3.61 1.13
CA TRP A 49 -1.79 2.72 0.11
C TRP A 49 -2.34 1.29 0.24
N LEU A 50 -2.42 0.75 1.47
CA LEU A 50 -2.99 -0.59 1.73
C LEU A 50 -4.45 -0.69 1.28
N ILE A 51 -5.28 0.28 1.66
CA ILE A 51 -6.70 0.32 1.29
C ILE A 51 -6.85 0.38 -0.24
N LYS A 52 -6.02 1.18 -0.92
CA LYS A 52 -6.03 1.29 -2.39
C LYS A 52 -5.68 -0.04 -3.05
N LYS A 53 -4.64 -0.74 -2.60
CA LYS A 53 -4.26 -2.07 -3.14
C LYS A 53 -5.35 -3.12 -2.87
N LEU A 54 -5.97 -3.13 -1.69
CA LEU A 54 -7.08 -4.05 -1.38
C LEU A 54 -8.31 -3.81 -2.26
N LYS A 55 -8.70 -2.54 -2.47
CA LYS A 55 -9.79 -2.18 -3.38
C LYS A 55 -9.51 -2.62 -4.81
N GLN A 56 -8.26 -2.46 -5.27
CA GLN A 56 -7.84 -2.88 -6.61
C GLN A 56 -7.91 -4.41 -6.78
N LYS A 57 -7.42 -5.17 -5.80
CA LYS A 57 -7.54 -6.65 -5.81
C LYS A 57 -9.00 -7.10 -5.84
N ARG A 58 -9.88 -6.46 -5.06
CA ARG A 58 -11.31 -6.78 -5.05
C ARG A 58 -11.95 -6.54 -6.43
N LYS A 59 -11.65 -5.41 -7.08
CA LYS A 59 -12.15 -5.10 -8.42
C LYS A 59 -11.72 -6.15 -9.45
N LEU A 60 -10.45 -6.58 -9.41
CA LEU A 60 -9.93 -7.61 -10.32
C LEU A 60 -10.66 -8.95 -10.17
N CYS A 61 -10.92 -9.38 -8.92
CA CYS A 61 -11.64 -10.62 -8.63
C CYS A 61 -13.05 -10.63 -9.24
N PHE A 62 -13.80 -9.53 -9.12
CA PHE A 62 -15.15 -9.42 -9.70
C PHE A 62 -15.15 -9.50 -11.24
N VAL A 63 -14.19 -8.85 -11.90
CA VAL A 63 -14.07 -8.90 -13.37
C VAL A 63 -13.77 -10.33 -13.84
N GLN A 64 -12.82 -11.01 -13.21
CA GLN A 64 -12.48 -12.39 -13.56
C GLN A 64 -13.65 -13.37 -13.36
N ILE A 65 -14.45 -13.17 -12.31
CA ILE A 65 -15.67 -13.96 -12.08
C ILE A 65 -16.71 -13.69 -13.18
N ALA A 66 -16.91 -12.42 -13.56
CA ALA A 66 -17.86 -12.04 -14.60
C ALA A 66 -17.46 -12.61 -15.98
N GLU A 67 -16.18 -12.49 -16.37
CA GLU A 67 -15.66 -13.05 -17.62
C GLU A 67 -15.79 -14.59 -17.67
N LYS A 68 -15.52 -15.28 -16.55
CA LYS A 68 -15.71 -16.73 -16.45
C LYS A 68 -17.17 -17.17 -16.58
N LYS A 69 -18.13 -16.33 -16.16
CA LYS A 69 -19.57 -16.61 -16.33
C LYS A 69 -20.01 -16.39 -17.78
N LEU A 70 -19.54 -15.32 -18.43
CA LEU A 70 -19.84 -15.03 -19.84
C LEU A 70 -19.28 -16.07 -20.81
N LYS A 71 -18.08 -16.60 -20.57
CA LYS A 71 -17.46 -17.65 -21.42
C LYS A 71 -18.07 -19.04 -21.28
N ARG A 72 -18.97 -19.24 -20.31
CA ARG A 72 -19.65 -20.52 -20.04
C ARG A 72 -21.08 -20.56 -20.57
N GLY A 73 -21.59 -19.45 -21.09
CA GLY A 73 -22.92 -19.33 -21.70
C GLY A 73 -22.87 -19.37 -23.21
#